data_AF-F3FWG0-F1
#
_entry.id   AF-F3FWG0-F1
#
_cell.length_a   1.000
_cell.length_b   1.000
_cell.length_c   1.000
_cell.angle_alpha   90.00
_cell.angle_beta   90.00
_cell.angle_gamma   90.00
#
_symmetry.space_group_name_H-M   'P 1'
#
loop_
_entity.id
_entity.type
_entity.pdbx_description
1 polymer ?
#
loop_
_entity_poly.entity_id
_entity_poly.type
_entity_poly.pdbx_seq_one_letter_code
_entity_poly.pdbx_strand_id
1 'polypeptide(L)'
;AFARILTPQGGSLSLDGTAYGQLSANELARKVAFLPQVLPIPEGVSVRQLVAYGRSPHNSLWGRLSGADQHSVDQALQRMELDTLAERPLS
;
A
#
# COMPACT_ATOMS: atom_id res chain seq x y z
N ALA A 1 -4.48 7.00 15.15
CA ALA A 1 -3.12 7.42 15.56
C ALA A 1 -2.04 6.69 14.77
N PHE A 2 -1.98 5.35 14.83
CA PHE A 2 -0.93 4.56 14.17
C PHE A 2 -0.85 4.82 12.65
N ALA A 3 -1.87 4.53 11.85
CA ALA A 3 -1.85 4.84 10.41
C ALA A 3 -1.87 6.35 10.04
N ARG A 4 -1.67 7.27 11.01
CA ARG A 4 -1.78 8.74 10.88
C ARG A 4 -3.12 9.27 10.38
N ILE A 5 -4.19 8.48 10.48
CA ILE A 5 -5.56 8.90 10.13
C ILE A 5 -6.21 9.77 11.22
N LEU A 6 -5.72 9.67 12.47
CA LEU A 6 -6.24 10.44 13.61
C LEU A 6 -5.08 11.14 14.32
N THR A 7 -5.31 12.39 14.74
CA THR A 7 -4.40 13.15 15.60
C THR A 7 -4.36 12.55 17.00
N PRO A 8 -3.20 12.07 17.50
CA PRO A 8 -3.06 11.61 18.87
C PRO A 8 -3.30 12.76 19.86
N GLN A 9 -3.98 12.49 20.97
CA GLN A 9 -4.24 13.50 22.03
C GLN A 9 -3.18 13.50 23.14
N GLY A 10 -2.34 12.46 23.20
CA GLY A 10 -1.27 12.32 24.17
C GLY A 10 -0.54 10.99 24.04
N GLY A 11 0.58 10.84 24.77
CA GLY A 11 1.43 9.66 24.74
C GLY A 11 2.56 9.72 23.71
N SER A 12 3.34 8.64 23.64
CA SER A 12 4.42 8.48 22.67
C SER A 12 4.22 7.21 21.86
N LEU A 13 4.71 7.22 20.62
CA LEU A 13 4.68 6.10 19.71
C LEU A 13 6.05 6.02 19.03
N SER A 14 6.56 4.80 18.89
CA SER A 14 7.77 4.50 18.10
C SER A 14 7.49 3.33 17.16
N LEU A 15 8.24 3.28 16.07
CA LEU A 15 8.23 2.17 15.12
C LEU A 15 9.69 1.79 14.84
N ASP A 16 10.04 0.54 15.11
CA ASP A 16 11.41 0.02 14.99
C ASP A 16 12.46 0.88 15.72
N GLY A 17 12.10 1.43 16.88
CA GLY A 17 12.98 2.29 17.69
C GLY A 17 13.02 3.76 17.26
N THR A 18 12.47 4.13 16.11
CA THR A 18 12.37 5.53 15.66
C THR A 18 11.10 6.18 16.21
N ALA A 19 11.20 7.40 16.73
CA ALA A 19 10.03 8.14 17.18
C ALA A 19 9.06 8.36 16.01
N TYR A 20 7.78 8.06 16.20
CA TYR A 20 6.82 8.00 15.09
C TYR A 20 6.68 9.34 14.36
N GLY A 21 6.83 10.47 15.08
CA GLY A 21 6.79 11.81 14.49
C GLY A 21 8.00 12.17 13.61
N GLN A 22 9.11 11.44 13.71
CA GLN A 22 10.32 11.68 12.91
C GLN A 22 10.26 11.02 11.53
N LEU A 23 9.36 10.05 11.32
CA LEU A 23 9.19 9.38 10.03
C LEU A 23 8.52 10.32 9.03
N SER A 24 9.11 10.50 7.85
CA SER A 24 8.42 11.11 6.71
C SER A 24 7.22 10.26 6.28
N ALA A 25 6.31 10.84 5.51
CA ALA A 25 5.16 10.10 4.96
C ALA A 25 5.61 8.91 4.09
N ASN A 26 6.68 9.08 3.32
CA ASN A 26 7.21 8.03 2.46
C ASN A 26 7.86 6.89 3.26
N GLU A 27 8.67 7.21 4.27
CA GLU A 27 9.27 6.19 5.16
C GLU A 27 8.19 5.40 5.89
N LEU A 28 7.15 6.07 6.37
CA LEU A 28 6.05 5.39 7.03
C LEU A 28 5.29 4.47 6.08
N ALA A 29 4.94 4.94 4.88
CA ALA A 29 4.17 4.16 3.90
C ALA A 29 4.93 2.91 3.41
N ARG A 30 6.26 2.87 3.54
CA ARG A 30 7.08 1.67 3.26
C ARG A 30 7.11 0.66 4.40
N LYS A 31 6.69 1.06 5.61
CA LYS A 31 6.75 0.24 6.83
C LYS A 31 5.38 -0.21 7.32
N VAL A 32 4.34 0.57 7.06
CA VAL A 32 2.98 0.32 7.55
C VAL A 32 2.01 0.30 6.38
N ALA A 33 1.30 -0.82 6.23
CA ALA A 33 0.11 -0.92 5.40
C ALA A 33 -1.15 -0.89 6.29
N PHE A 34 -2.23 -0.31 5.78
CA PHE A 34 -3.51 -0.22 6.48
C PHE A 34 -4.65 -0.68 5.57
N LEU A 35 -5.41 -1.68 6.03
CA LEU A 35 -6.64 -2.12 5.39
C LEU A 35 -7.82 -1.58 6.20
N PRO A 36 -8.59 -0.61 5.69
CA PRO A 36 -9.79 -0.14 6.39
C PRO A 36 -10.86 -1.23 6.42
N GLN A 37 -11.75 -1.16 7.40
CA GLN A 37 -12.91 -2.06 7.49
C GLN A 37 -13.88 -1.87 6.31
N VAL A 38 -14.02 -0.64 5.82
CA VAL A 38 -14.77 -0.29 4.62
C VAL A 38 -13.80 0.23 3.59
N LEU A 39 -13.67 -0.48 2.47
CA LEU A 39 -12.81 -0.11 1.36
C LEU A 39 -13.71 0.37 0.20
N PRO A 40 -13.77 1.68 -0.09
CA PRO A 40 -14.43 2.13 -1.31
C PRO A 40 -13.65 1.56 -2.50
N ILE A 41 -14.33 0.78 -3.35
CA ILE A 41 -13.72 0.19 -4.52
C ILE A 41 -13.51 1.28 -5.57
N PRO A 42 -12.28 1.46 -6.10
CA PRO A 42 -12.07 2.37 -7.21
C PRO A 42 -12.80 1.84 -8.45
N GLU A 43 -13.60 2.68 -9.10
CA GLU A 43 -14.23 2.30 -10.37
C GLU A 43 -13.18 2.15 -11.48
N GLY A 44 -13.39 1.19 -12.38
CA GLY A 44 -12.59 1.05 -13.59
C GLY A 44 -11.17 0.51 -13.38
N VAL A 45 -10.87 -0.09 -12.22
CA VAL A 45 -9.58 -0.74 -11.97
C VAL A 45 -9.70 -2.26 -11.92
N SER A 46 -8.72 -2.98 -12.46
CA SER A 46 -8.62 -4.43 -12.31
C SER A 46 -8.02 -4.82 -10.96
N VAL A 47 -8.16 -6.10 -10.59
CA VAL A 47 -7.48 -6.67 -9.40
C VAL A 47 -5.97 -6.37 -9.44
N ARG A 48 -5.31 -6.59 -10.59
CA ARG A 48 -3.88 -6.30 -10.78
C ARG A 48 -3.56 -4.82 -10.55
N GLN A 49 -4.39 -3.92 -11.06
CA GLN A 49 -4.19 -2.48 -10.87
C GLN A 49 -4.34 -2.07 -9.40
N LEU A 50 -5.32 -2.63 -8.68
CA LEU A 50 -5.46 -2.41 -7.23
C LEU A 50 -4.23 -2.92 -6.47
N VAL A 51 -3.72 -4.11 -6.78
CA VAL A 51 -2.48 -4.62 -6.15
C VAL A 51 -1.28 -3.72 -6.47
N ALA A 52 -1.19 -3.23 -7.72
CA ALA A 52 -0.14 -2.31 -8.14
C ALA A 52 -0.14 -0.98 -7.38
N TYR A 53 -1.29 -0.49 -6.90
CA TYR A 53 -1.34 0.73 -6.07
C TYR A 53 -0.53 0.60 -4.78
N GLY A 54 -0.37 -0.63 -4.24
CA GLY A 54 0.52 -0.90 -3.12
C GLY A 54 2.00 -0.59 -3.38
N ARG A 55 2.41 -0.44 -4.65
CA ARG A 55 3.78 -0.06 -5.03
C ARG A 55 4.06 1.44 -5.01
N SER A 56 3.04 2.28 -4.78
CA SER A 56 3.18 3.75 -4.77
C SER A 56 4.32 4.27 -3.87
N PRO A 57 4.58 3.74 -2.66
CA PRO A 57 5.71 4.18 -1.82
C PRO A 57 7.09 3.78 -2.38
N HIS A 58 7.14 2.80 -3.28
CA HIS A 58 8.37 2.26 -3.87
C HIS A 58 8.67 2.83 -5.26
N ASN A 59 7.65 3.28 -5.98
CA ASN A 59 7.80 3.85 -7.31
C ASN A 59 8.59 5.17 -7.28
N SER A 60 9.46 5.37 -8.27
CA SER A 60 10.05 6.69 -8.52
C SER A 60 9.01 7.63 -9.15
N LEU A 61 9.26 8.94 -9.07
CA LEU A 61 8.35 10.08 -9.31
C LEU A 61 7.53 10.11 -10.63
N TRP A 62 7.65 9.11 -11.51
CA TRP A 62 7.05 9.11 -12.85
C TRP A 62 5.94 8.07 -13.05
N GLY A 63 5.47 7.42 -11.97
CA GLY A 63 4.24 6.62 -11.98
C GLY A 63 4.29 5.31 -12.79
N ARG A 64 5.41 5.03 -13.46
CA ARG A 64 5.61 3.79 -14.22
C ARG A 64 6.22 2.71 -13.33
N LEU A 65 5.57 1.55 -13.24
CA LEU A 65 6.10 0.39 -12.54
C LEU A 65 7.43 -0.04 -13.19
N SER A 66 8.45 -0.23 -12.37
CA SER A 66 9.67 -0.90 -12.82
C SER A 66 9.41 -2.40 -13.02
N GLY A 67 10.34 -3.12 -13.67
CA GLY A 67 10.26 -4.59 -13.74
C GLY A 67 10.23 -5.25 -12.35
N ALA A 68 10.93 -4.67 -11.37
CA ALA A 68 10.91 -5.15 -9.99
C ALA A 68 9.54 -4.93 -9.32
N ASP A 69 8.85 -3.84 -9.65
CA ASP A 69 7.50 -3.57 -9.14
C ASP A 69 6.48 -4.51 -9.79
N GLN A 70 6.58 -4.76 -11.10
CA GLN A 70 5.76 -5.75 -11.79
C GLN A 70 5.92 -7.14 -11.16
N HIS A 71 7.17 -7.56 -10.93
CA HIS A 71 7.44 -8.83 -10.28
C HIS A 71 6.87 -8.91 -8.84
N SER A 72 6.94 -7.80 -8.09
CA SER A 72 6.34 -7.73 -6.75
C SER A 72 4.82 -7.86 -6.80
N VAL A 73 4.17 -7.28 -7.81
CA VAL A 73 2.72 -7.42 -8.04
C VAL A 73 2.36 -8.87 -8.39
N ASP A 74 3.11 -9.50 -9.28
CA ASP A 74 2.90 -10.91 -9.64
C ASP A 74 3.04 -11.84 -8.43
N GLN A 75 4.09 -11.65 -7.62
CA GLN A 75 4.25 -12.43 -6.39
C GLN A 75 3.08 -12.22 -5.42
N ALA A 76 2.56 -11.00 -5.29
CA ALA A 76 1.42 -10.72 -4.42
C ALA A 76 0.14 -11.40 -4.94
N LEU A 77 -0.12 -11.34 -6.25
CA LEU A 77 -1.25 -12.04 -6.86
C LEU A 77 -1.16 -13.55 -6.65
N GLN A 78 0.02 -14.14 -6.89
CA GLN A 78 0.24 -15.57 -6.72
C GLN A 78 0.07 -16.02 -5.26
N ARG A 79 0.64 -15.26 -4.30
CA ARG A 79 0.51 -15.58 -2.86
C ARG A 79 -0.92 -15.51 -2.36
N MET A 80 -1.75 -14.70 -3.00
CA MET A 80 -3.17 -14.55 -2.68
C MET A 80 -4.06 -15.45 -3.55
N GLU A 81 -3.48 -16.25 -4.44
CA GLU A 81 -4.17 -17.15 -5.38
C GLU A 81 -5.15 -16.40 -6.31
N LEU A 82 -4.77 -15.18 -6.73
CA LEU A 82 -5.60 -14.28 -7.54
C LEU A 82 -5.19 -14.22 -9.01
N ASP A 83 -4.29 -15.09 -9.49
CA ASP A 83 -3.75 -15.04 -10.86
C ASP A 83 -4.84 -15.05 -11.93
N THR A 84 -5.85 -15.89 -11.76
CA THR A 84 -6.98 -16.02 -12.70
C THR A 84 -7.94 -14.83 -12.66
N LEU A 85 -7.85 -14.00 -11.61
CA LEU A 85 -8.69 -12.82 -11.41
C LEU A 85 -7.94 -11.52 -11.70
N ALA A 86 -6.64 -11.57 -12.03
CA ALA A 86 -5.78 -10.41 -12.16
C ALA A 86 -6.36 -9.32 -13.09
N GLU A 87 -6.92 -9.71 -14.23
CA GLU A 87 -7.47 -8.78 -15.23
C GLU A 87 -8.97 -8.51 -15.04
N ARG A 88 -9.61 -9.11 -14.03
CA ARG A 88 -11.02 -8.87 -13.75
C ARG A 88 -11.20 -7.43 -13.21
N PRO A 89 -12.12 -6.64 -13.78
CA PRO A 89 -12.50 -5.35 -13.20
C PRO A 89 -13.09 -5.54 -11.81
N LEU A 90 -12.80 -4.62 -10.90
CA LEU A 90 -13.50 -4.52 -9.63
C LEU A 90 -14.88 -3.88 -9.89
N SER A 91 -15.94 -4.53 -9.41
CA SER A 91 -17.34 -4.17 -9.58
C SER A 91 -18.08 -4.42 -8.29
#